data_AF-A0A7S2PFW4-F1
#
_entry.id   AF-A0A7S2PFW4-F1
#
_cell.length_a   1.000
_cell.length_b   1.000
_cell.length_c   1.000
_cell.angle_alpha   90.00
_cell.angle_beta   90.00
_cell.angle_gamma   90.00
#
_symmetry.space_group_name_H-M   'P 1'
#
loop_
_entity.id
_entity.type
_entity.pdbx_description
1 polymer ?
#
loop_
_entity_poly.entity_id
_entity_poly.type
_entity_poly.pdbx_seq_one_letter_code
_entity_poly.pdbx_strand_id
1 'polypeptide(L)'
;IDNYLSSTERYSIDTNIWEYLPDKPGRPRNGRCAVSTTGSEIYIVGGDCTRSVDVYGTATLTWKNRNYALHMPEERIYPAAVVLEKRYLVVIGGYNCFDE
;
A
#
# COMPACT_ATOMS: atom_id res chain seq x y z
N ILE A 1 -0.60 -1.89 -23.15
CA ILE A 1 -1.59 -1.96 -22.06
C ILE A 1 -0.83 -2.50 -20.87
N ASP A 2 -0.56 -1.67 -19.87
CA ASP A 2 0.17 -2.13 -18.69
C ASP A 2 -0.74 -3.05 -17.88
N ASN A 3 -0.33 -4.30 -17.72
CA ASN A 3 -1.10 -5.37 -17.06
C ASN A 3 -1.05 -5.29 -15.53
N TYR A 4 -1.18 -4.08 -14.96
CA TYR A 4 -1.18 -3.89 -13.51
C TYR A 4 -2.56 -4.11 -12.93
N LEU A 5 -2.63 -4.83 -11.80
CA LEU A 5 -3.88 -5.16 -11.11
C LEU A 5 -4.22 -4.10 -10.05
N SER A 6 -5.51 -3.76 -9.98
CA SER A 6 -6.11 -3.05 -8.84
C SER A 6 -6.83 -3.99 -7.88
N SER A 7 -6.93 -5.28 -8.24
CA SER A 7 -7.62 -6.26 -7.42
C SER A 7 -6.97 -6.41 -6.05
N THR A 8 -7.77 -6.78 -5.07
CA THR A 8 -7.33 -7.04 -3.71
C THR A 8 -7.94 -8.35 -3.27
N GLU A 9 -7.10 -9.27 -2.85
CA GLU A 9 -7.51 -10.59 -2.40
C GLU A 9 -6.91 -10.85 -1.03
N ARG A 10 -7.59 -11.63 -0.19
CA ARG A 10 -6.97 -12.21 1.00
C ARG A 10 -7.16 -13.71 1.01
N TYR A 11 -6.22 -14.36 1.66
CA TYR A 11 -6.20 -15.80 1.84
C TYR A 11 -6.39 -16.11 3.31
N SER A 12 -7.38 -16.96 3.60
CA SER A 12 -7.61 -17.49 4.94
C SER A 12 -6.74 -18.73 5.13
N ILE A 13 -5.81 -18.69 6.09
CA ILE A 13 -4.98 -19.85 6.46
C ILE A 13 -5.77 -20.92 7.20
N ASP A 14 -6.85 -20.54 7.89
CA ASP A 14 -7.68 -21.46 8.67
C ASP A 14 -8.59 -22.30 7.76
N THR A 15 -9.12 -21.68 6.70
CA THR A 15 -10.08 -22.31 5.78
C THR A 15 -9.49 -22.66 4.42
N ASN A 16 -8.25 -22.27 4.14
CA ASN A 16 -7.54 -22.53 2.87
C ASN A 16 -8.30 -22.00 1.63
N ILE A 17 -8.85 -20.79 1.71
CA ILE A 17 -9.67 -20.19 0.65
C ILE A 17 -9.20 -18.76 0.38
N TRP A 18 -9.20 -18.38 -0.91
CA TRP A 18 -9.07 -17.00 -1.36
C TRP A 18 -10.44 -16.33 -1.43
N GLU A 19 -10.51 -15.07 -1.02
CA GLU A 19 -11.68 -14.22 -1.19
C GLU A 19 -11.29 -12.90 -1.86
N TYR A 20 -12.15 -12.45 -2.77
CA TYR A 20 -12.04 -11.14 -3.38
C TYR A 20 -12.50 -10.06 -2.41
N LEU A 21 -11.73 -8.98 -2.34
CA LEU A 21 -12.02 -7.79 -1.57
C LEU A 21 -12.26 -6.62 -2.52
N PRO A 22 -12.83 -5.51 -2.02
CA PRO A 22 -13.00 -4.32 -2.85
C PRO A 22 -11.67 -3.89 -3.48
N ASP A 23 -11.70 -3.66 -4.79
CA ASP A 23 -10.56 -3.21 -5.56
C ASP A 23 -10.01 -1.89 -5.03
N LYS A 24 -8.69 -1.72 -5.15
CA LYS A 24 -8.03 -0.47 -4.83
C LYS A 24 -8.56 0.64 -5.75
N PRO A 25 -9.07 1.75 -5.21
CA PRO A 25 -9.50 2.86 -6.03
C PRO A 25 -8.29 3.51 -6.72
N GLY A 26 -8.50 3.92 -7.98
CA GLY A 26 -7.49 4.63 -8.77
C GLY A 26 -6.58 3.75 -9.61
N ARG A 27 -5.50 4.36 -10.10
CA ARG A 27 -4.56 3.70 -11.02
C ARG A 27 -3.80 2.57 -10.28
N PRO A 28 -3.73 1.35 -10.85
CA PRO A 28 -2.82 0.32 -10.37
C PRO A 28 -1.35 0.77 -10.54
N ARG A 29 -0.41 0.15 -9.81
CA ARG A 29 1.00 0.56 -9.76
C ARG A 29 1.86 -0.68 -9.45
N ASN A 30 3.09 -0.71 -9.92
CA ASN A 30 4.08 -1.71 -9.55
C ASN A 30 5.07 -1.14 -8.52
N GLY A 31 5.80 -2.02 -7.82
CA GLY A 31 6.91 -1.62 -6.97
C GLY A 31 6.50 -0.85 -5.73
N ARG A 32 5.36 -1.20 -5.14
CA ARG A 32 4.91 -0.65 -3.86
C ARG A 32 5.43 -1.48 -2.69
N CYS A 33 5.36 -0.91 -1.50
CA CYS A 33 5.47 -1.66 -0.26
C CYS A 33 4.15 -1.60 0.50
N ALA A 34 3.70 -2.74 1.03
CA ALA A 34 2.54 -2.81 1.93
C ALA A 34 3.01 -3.24 3.31
N VAL A 35 2.51 -2.58 4.36
CA VAL A 35 2.82 -2.92 5.75
C VAL A 35 1.56 -2.86 6.60
N SER A 36 1.33 -3.90 7.39
CA SER A 36 0.25 -3.94 8.36
C SER A 36 0.65 -3.20 9.64
N THR A 37 -0.31 -2.48 10.22
CA THR A 37 -0.18 -1.95 11.58
C THR A 37 -0.68 -2.97 12.59
N THR A 38 -0.36 -2.76 13.88
CA THR A 38 -0.97 -3.55 14.97
C THR A 38 -2.45 -3.20 15.20
N GLY A 39 -2.97 -2.19 14.50
CA GLY A 39 -4.38 -1.85 14.48
C GLY A 39 -5.12 -2.61 13.39
N SER A 40 -6.08 -1.95 12.74
CA SER A 40 -6.90 -2.53 11.68
C SER A 40 -6.64 -1.89 10.33
N GLU A 41 -5.38 -1.56 10.04
CA GLU A 41 -4.99 -0.82 8.83
C GLU A 41 -3.72 -1.40 8.20
N ILE A 42 -3.72 -1.43 6.86
CA ILE A 42 -2.55 -1.69 6.01
C ILE A 42 -2.23 -0.40 5.26
N TYR A 43 -0.97 0.01 5.30
CA TYR A 43 -0.45 1.17 4.56
C TYR A 43 0.30 0.68 3.32
N ILE A 44 -0.03 1.25 2.16
CA ILE A 44 0.57 0.90 0.87
C ILE A 44 1.25 2.15 0.32
N VAL A 45 2.59 2.13 0.28
CA VAL A 45 3.43 3.29 -0.05
C VAL A 45 4.14 3.13 -1.39
N GLY A 46 4.20 4.23 -2.14
CA GLY A 46 5.01 4.35 -3.35
C GLY A 46 4.55 3.49 -4.53
N GLY A 47 5.49 3.17 -5.41
CA GLY A 47 5.29 2.49 -6.69
C GLY A 47 4.98 3.45 -7.83
N ASP A 48 5.38 3.06 -9.05
CA ASP A 48 5.32 3.84 -10.30
C ASP A 48 5.67 5.33 -10.13
N CYS A 49 6.81 5.65 -9.51
CA CYS A 49 7.27 7.02 -9.29
C CYS A 49 6.20 7.88 -8.60
N THR A 50 5.61 7.38 -7.52
CA THR A 50 4.58 8.14 -6.78
C THR A 50 4.97 8.38 -5.33
N ARG A 51 4.44 9.47 -4.80
CA ARG A 51 4.49 9.84 -3.39
C ARG A 51 3.30 9.28 -2.60
N SER A 52 2.41 8.51 -3.24
CA SER A 52 1.09 8.22 -2.66
C SER A 52 1.15 7.13 -1.58
N VAL A 53 0.36 7.37 -0.53
CA VAL A 53 0.09 6.44 0.56
C VAL A 53 -1.39 6.08 0.49
N ASP A 54 -1.69 4.83 0.12
CA ASP A 54 -3.05 4.31 0.19
C ASP A 54 -3.22 3.56 1.53
N VAL A 55 -4.42 3.59 2.11
CA VAL A 55 -4.72 2.90 3.37
C VAL A 55 -5.92 1.97 3.18
N TYR A 56 -5.75 0.71 3.56
CA TYR A 56 -6.82 -0.30 3.56
C TYR A 56 -7.20 -0.64 5.00
N GLY A 57 -8.48 -0.47 5.35
CA GLY A 57 -9.01 -0.86 6.65
C GLY A 57 -9.34 -2.36 6.67
N THR A 58 -8.64 -3.14 7.49
CA THR A 58 -8.83 -4.60 7.56
C THR A 58 -10.05 -5.01 8.36
N ALA A 59 -10.51 -4.17 9.30
CA ALA A 59 -11.76 -4.42 10.04
C ALA A 59 -13.01 -4.05 9.21
N THR A 60 -12.92 -2.98 8.42
CA THR A 60 -14.03 -2.50 7.59
C THR A 60 -14.03 -3.08 6.18
N LEU A 61 -12.92 -3.71 5.77
CA LEU A 61 -12.69 -4.24 4.43
C LEU A 61 -12.83 -3.21 3.32
N THR A 62 -12.39 -1.98 3.60
CA THR A 62 -12.56 -0.85 2.69
C THR A 62 -11.28 -0.06 2.52
N TRP A 63 -11.05 0.41 1.30
CA TRP A 63 -10.05 1.42 1.00
C TRP A 63 -10.49 2.78 1.53
N LYS A 64 -9.59 3.46 2.24
CA LYS A 64 -9.81 4.84 2.68
C LYS A 64 -9.77 5.78 1.48
N ASN A 65 -10.39 6.95 1.61
CA ASN A 65 -10.34 7.97 0.56
C ASN A 65 -8.90 8.45 0.33
N ARG A 66 -8.61 9.00 -0.85
CA ARG A 66 -7.24 9.44 -1.22
C ARG A 66 -6.67 10.55 -0.34
N ASN A 67 -7.52 11.29 0.38
CA ASN A 67 -7.10 12.39 1.25
C ASN A 67 -6.88 11.95 2.71
N TYR A 68 -7.04 10.65 3.00
CA TYR A 68 -6.93 10.11 4.35
C TYR A 68 -5.50 10.16 4.89
N ALA A 69 -4.51 9.89 4.03
CA ALA A 69 -3.10 9.90 4.37
C ALA A 69 -2.35 10.94 3.56
N LEU A 70 -1.38 11.60 4.19
CA LEU A 70 -0.49 12.52 3.51
C LEU A 70 0.48 11.76 2.60
N HIS A 71 0.87 12.42 1.52
CA HIS A 71 1.89 11.92 0.61
C HIS A 71 3.26 11.85 1.29
N MET A 72 4.08 10.86 0.90
CA MET A 72 5.50 10.83 1.23
C MET A 72 6.19 12.11 0.74
N PRO A 73 7.31 12.53 1.34
CA PRO A 73 8.07 13.69 0.84
C PRO A 73 8.59 13.50 -0.58
N GLU A 74 9.16 12.32 -0.85
CA GLU A 74 9.72 11.93 -2.14
C GLU A 74 8.96 10.77 -2.77
N GLU A 75 9.01 10.69 -4.10
CA GLU A 75 8.51 9.53 -4.82
C GLU A 75 9.46 8.34 -4.67
N ARG A 76 8.89 7.13 -4.63
CA ARG A 76 9.68 5.91 -4.43
C ARG A 76 9.10 4.75 -5.22
N ILE A 77 9.93 3.99 -5.91
CA ILE A 77 9.64 2.63 -6.40
C ILE A 77 10.49 1.61 -5.63
N TYR A 78 9.92 0.45 -5.33
CA TYR A 78 10.52 -0.62 -4.55
C TYR A 78 11.04 -0.17 -3.17
N PRO A 79 10.31 0.68 -2.40
CA PRO A 79 10.75 1.02 -1.06
C PRO A 79 10.58 -0.19 -0.11
N ALA A 80 11.28 -0.16 1.02
CA ALA A 80 10.93 -0.97 2.18
C ALA A 80 10.13 -0.10 3.17
N ALA A 81 9.25 -0.71 3.97
CA ALA A 81 8.52 -0.01 5.01
C ALA A 81 8.31 -0.88 6.25
N VAL A 82 8.33 -0.25 7.43
CA VAL A 82 8.06 -0.88 8.73
C VAL A 82 7.23 0.04 9.62
N VAL A 83 6.46 -0.54 10.53
CA VAL A 83 5.75 0.20 11.58
C VAL A 83 6.56 0.13 12.87
N LEU A 84 7.04 1.28 13.34
CA LEU A 84 7.80 1.44 14.58
C LEU A 84 6.88 1.93 15.70
N GLU A 85 6.96 1.27 16.87
CA GLU A 85 6.24 1.63 18.10
C GLU A 85 4.72 1.81 17.92
N LYS A 86 4.12 1.10 16.94
CA LYS A 86 2.70 1.23 16.59
C LYS A 86 2.26 2.65 16.22
N ARG A 87 3.20 3.54 15.93
CA ARG A 87 2.96 4.99 15.73
C ARG A 87 3.57 5.53 14.46
N TYR A 88 4.77 5.05 14.11
CA TYR A 88 5.53 5.63 13.02
C TYR A 88 5.61 4.66 11.85
N LEU A 89 5.25 5.12 10.66
CA LEU A 89 5.56 4.43 9.41
C LEU A 89 6.94 4.90 8.95
N VAL A 90 7.93 4.01 8.96
CA VAL A 90 9.29 4.29 8.48
C VAL A 90 9.42 3.69 7.09
N VAL A 91 9.68 4.54 6.09
CA VAL A 91 9.89 4.13 4.69
C VAL A 91 11.37 4.33 4.33
N ILE A 92 12.02 3.29 3.82
CA ILE A 92 13.47 3.21 3.66
C ILE A 92 13.82 2.86 2.20
N GLY A 93 14.77 3.58 1.63
CA GLY A 93 15.32 3.29 0.29
C GLY A 93 14.28 3.34 -0.84
N GLY A 94 14.54 2.57 -1.89
CA GLY A 94 13.81 2.62 -3.16
C GLY A 94 14.48 3.55 -4.18
N TYR A 95 13.91 3.61 -5.37
CA TYR A 95 14.36 4.42 -6.49
C TYR A 95 13.46 5.66 -6.63
N ASN A 96 14.08 6.83 -6.70
CA ASN A 96 13.47 8.07 -7.15
C ASN A 96 13.57 8.11 -8.68
N CYS A 97 12.54 8.57 -9.39
CA CYS A 97 12.57 8.63 -10.86
C CYS A 97 13.02 10.00 -11.38
N PHE A 98 13.28 10.96 -10.49
CA PHE A 98 13.85 12.26 -10.84
C PHE A 98 15.37 12.37 -10.61
N ASP A 99 16.01 11.38 -9.98
CA ASP A 99 17.45 11.36 -9.79
C ASP A 99 18.09 10.45 -10.87
N GLU A 100 18.54 11.07 -11.98
CA GLU A 100 19.66 10.55 -12.80
C GLU A 100 21.01 11.00 -12.20
#